data_AF-A0A9R0T7K0-F1
#
_entry.id   AF-A0A9R0T7K0-F1
#
_cell.length_a   1.000
_cell.length_b   1.000
_cell.length_c   1.000
_cell.angle_alpha   90.00
_cell.angle_beta   90.00
_cell.angle_gamma   90.00
#
_symmetry.space_group_name_H-M   'P 1'
#
loop_
_entity.id
_entity.type
_entity.pdbx_description
1 polymer ?
#
loop_
_entity_poly.entity_id
_entity_poly.type
_entity_poly.pdbx_seq_one_letter_code
_entity_poly.pdbx_strand_id
1 'polypeptide(L)'
;MSNIGKSTNILWHDCPIGQPERQKLLGQKGCVIWITGLSGSGKSTVACALSRELHYRGHHTYVLDGDNLRHGLNRDLSFKAEDRTENIRRVGEVAKLFADAGTICIASLISPYRRDRDACRALLPDSRFIEVFMDLPLELCEARDPKGLYKLARTGKIKGFTGVDDPYESPVNSEALAPESVQYCLGPAYSN
;
A
#
# COMPACT_ATOMS: atom_id res chain seq x y z
N MET A 1 -19.00 -14.35 20.19
CA MET A 1 -17.69 -14.99 19.89
C MET A 1 -17.46 -14.84 18.41
N SER A 2 -16.37 -14.20 17.97
CA SER A 2 -16.03 -14.18 16.55
C SER A 2 -15.28 -15.46 16.19
N ASN A 3 -15.83 -16.22 15.24
CA ASN A 3 -15.17 -17.41 14.67
C ASN A 3 -14.33 -17.04 13.43
N ILE A 4 -13.68 -15.87 13.45
CA ILE A 4 -12.90 -15.40 12.31
C ILE A 4 -11.45 -15.87 12.51
N GLY A 5 -11.03 -16.82 11.68
CA GLY A 5 -9.67 -17.37 11.69
C GLY A 5 -9.46 -18.50 12.69
N LYS A 6 -8.19 -18.78 13.03
CA LYS A 6 -7.79 -19.91 13.90
C LYS A 6 -7.99 -19.64 15.39
N SER A 7 -8.26 -18.39 15.78
CA SER A 7 -8.42 -18.01 17.18
C SER A 7 -9.83 -18.31 17.67
N THR A 8 -9.95 -19.12 18.72
CA THR A 8 -11.22 -19.41 19.40
C THR A 8 -11.45 -18.48 20.59
N ASN A 9 -12.70 -18.30 21.01
CA ASN A 9 -13.09 -17.59 22.24
C ASN A 9 -12.75 -16.09 22.28
N ILE A 10 -12.70 -15.43 21.12
CA ILE A 10 -12.50 -13.98 21.05
C ILE A 10 -13.84 -13.23 21.07
N LEU A 11 -13.89 -12.17 21.87
CA LEU A 11 -14.99 -11.21 21.94
C LEU A 11 -14.42 -9.84 21.55
N TRP A 12 -15.17 -9.12 20.72
CA TRP A 12 -14.86 -7.73 20.44
C TRP A 12 -15.09 -6.92 21.73
N HIS A 13 -14.12 -6.11 22.12
CA HIS A 13 -14.25 -5.22 23.26
C HIS A 13 -14.77 -3.88 22.78
N ASP A 14 -16.01 -3.55 23.13
CA ASP A 14 -16.61 -2.28 22.75
C ASP A 14 -15.96 -1.12 23.53
N CYS A 15 -15.49 -0.12 22.78
CA CYS A 15 -15.01 1.13 23.33
C CYS A 15 -16.11 2.19 23.22
N PRO A 16 -16.39 2.97 24.29
CA PRO A 16 -17.38 4.06 24.22
C PRO A 16 -17.06 5.14 23.17
N ILE A 17 -15.79 5.26 22.79
CA ILE A 17 -15.35 6.16 21.73
C ILE A 17 -15.20 5.34 20.45
N GLY A 18 -16.14 5.53 19.53
CA GLY A 18 -16.16 4.88 18.23
C GLY A 18 -15.51 5.72 17.13
N GLN A 19 -15.62 5.21 15.91
CA GLN A 19 -15.17 5.90 14.71
C GLN A 19 -15.84 7.26 14.49
N PRO A 20 -17.17 7.45 14.69
CA PRO A 20 -17.80 8.76 14.51
C PRO A 20 -17.21 9.84 15.43
N GLU A 21 -16.95 9.50 16.69
CA GLU A 21 -16.37 10.41 17.68
C GLU A 21 -14.94 10.80 17.31
N ARG A 22 -14.12 9.81 16.89
CA ARG A 22 -12.75 10.06 16.42
C ARG A 22 -12.70 10.98 15.21
N GLN A 23 -13.54 10.72 14.21
CA GLN A 23 -13.63 11.55 13.00
C GLN A 23 -14.12 12.96 13.31
N LYS A 24 -15.10 13.11 14.22
CA LYS A 24 -15.57 14.41 14.67
C LYS A 24 -14.46 15.20 15.39
N LEU A 25 -13.67 14.54 16.24
CA LEU A 25 -12.55 15.18 16.94
C LEU A 25 -11.47 15.67 15.97
N LEU A 26 -11.15 14.88 14.95
CA LEU A 26 -10.14 15.25 13.94
C LEU A 26 -10.67 16.18 12.85
N GLY A 27 -11.99 16.38 12.76
CA GLY A 27 -12.60 17.13 11.67
C GLY A 27 -12.38 16.50 10.28
N GLN A 28 -12.10 15.19 10.22
CA GLN A 28 -11.85 14.47 8.96
C GLN A 28 -12.37 13.04 9.01
N LYS A 29 -12.61 12.45 7.83
CA LYS A 29 -12.94 11.04 7.69
C LYS A 29 -11.69 10.23 7.40
N GLY A 30 -11.54 9.09 8.07
CA GLY A 30 -10.46 8.16 7.78
C GLY A 30 -10.76 7.34 6.52
N CYS A 31 -9.73 7.10 5.73
CA CYS A 31 -9.80 6.25 4.55
C CYS A 31 -8.42 5.62 4.26
N VAL A 32 -8.40 4.65 3.35
CA VAL A 32 -7.19 4.03 2.84
C VAL A 32 -7.03 4.40 1.37
N ILE A 33 -5.90 5.02 1.06
CA ILE A 33 -5.42 5.25 -0.30
C ILE A 33 -4.38 4.17 -0.56
N TRP A 34 -4.73 3.20 -1.40
CA TRP A 34 -3.92 2.03 -1.69
C TRP A 34 -3.23 2.17 -3.04
N ILE A 35 -1.94 2.52 -3.02
CA ILE A 35 -1.15 2.73 -4.23
C ILE A 35 -0.45 1.41 -4.60
N THR A 36 -0.80 0.88 -5.78
CA THR A 36 -0.26 -0.36 -6.35
C THR A 36 0.48 -0.12 -7.67
N GLY A 37 1.46 -0.98 -7.99
CA GLY A 37 2.25 -0.88 -9.21
C GLY A 37 3.62 -1.55 -9.10
N LEU A 38 4.28 -1.71 -10.25
CA LEU A 38 5.63 -2.30 -10.34
C LEU A 38 6.69 -1.59 -9.50
N SER A 39 7.77 -2.28 -9.14
CA SER A 39 8.94 -1.61 -8.54
C SER A 39 9.42 -0.49 -9.46
N GLY A 40 9.89 0.65 -8.94
CA GLY A 40 10.32 1.77 -9.79
C GLY A 40 9.20 2.58 -10.46
N SER A 41 7.92 2.22 -10.27
CA SER A 41 6.78 2.98 -10.83
C SER A 41 6.54 4.34 -10.15
N GLY A 42 7.17 4.60 -8.99
CA GLY A 42 7.08 5.88 -8.27
C GLY A 42 6.05 5.92 -7.12
N LYS A 43 5.51 4.78 -6.68
CA LYS A 43 4.53 4.68 -5.58
C LYS A 43 4.91 5.52 -4.35
N SER A 44 6.11 5.31 -3.80
CA SER A 44 6.56 6.01 -2.58
C SER A 44 6.71 7.51 -2.80
N THR A 45 7.15 7.94 -3.99
CA THR A 45 7.23 9.37 -4.34
C THR A 45 5.84 10.01 -4.35
N VAL A 46 4.86 9.36 -4.99
CA VAL A 46 3.47 9.83 -4.99
C VAL A 46 2.88 9.84 -3.58
N ALA A 47 3.12 8.79 -2.80
CA ALA A 47 2.65 8.69 -1.41
C ALA A 47 3.17 9.85 -0.55
N CYS A 48 4.47 10.15 -0.63
CA CYS A 48 5.09 11.24 0.10
C CYS A 48 4.58 12.61 -0.37
N ALA A 49 4.47 12.82 -1.69
CA ALA A 49 3.95 14.07 -2.26
C ALA A 49 2.48 14.31 -1.86
N LEU A 50 1.65 13.27 -1.89
CA LEU A 50 0.26 13.31 -1.47
C LEU A 50 0.13 13.59 0.02
N SER A 51 0.91 12.90 0.86
CA SER A 51 0.94 13.14 2.31
C SER A 51 1.30 14.58 2.64
N ARG A 52 2.32 15.13 1.95
CA ARG A 52 2.75 16.53 2.09
C ARG A 52 1.64 17.51 1.71
N GLU A 53 0.99 17.29 0.56
CA GLU A 53 -0.09 18.18 0.10
C GLU A 53 -1.31 18.15 1.02
N LEU A 54 -1.72 16.96 1.48
CA LEU A 54 -2.80 16.79 2.44
C LEU A 54 -2.48 17.45 3.78
N HIS A 55 -1.22 17.37 4.23
CA HIS A 55 -0.78 18.06 5.45
C HIS A 55 -0.94 19.58 5.34
N TYR A 56 -0.56 20.20 4.22
CA TYR A 56 -0.76 21.64 4.01
C TYR A 56 -2.23 22.05 3.95
N ARG A 57 -3.13 21.10 3.65
CA ARG A 57 -4.59 21.30 3.68
C ARG A 57 -5.21 21.02 5.06
N GLY A 58 -4.39 20.73 6.08
CA GLY A 58 -4.86 20.48 7.44
C GLY A 58 -5.35 19.05 7.69
N HIS A 59 -5.03 18.10 6.81
CA HIS A 59 -5.40 16.70 6.99
C HIS A 59 -4.29 15.88 7.65
N HIS A 60 -4.69 15.01 8.58
CA HIS A 60 -3.79 14.07 9.23
C HIS A 60 -3.67 12.79 8.38
N THR A 61 -2.44 12.47 7.97
CA THR A 61 -2.11 11.32 7.13
C THR A 61 -1.01 10.47 7.76
N TYR A 62 -0.94 9.20 7.36
CA TYR A 62 0.19 8.32 7.67
C TYR A 62 0.54 7.44 6.48
N VAL A 63 1.84 7.32 6.16
CA VAL A 63 2.32 6.52 5.03
C VAL A 63 2.80 5.15 5.49
N LEU A 64 2.19 4.10 4.96
CA LEU A 64 2.62 2.71 5.12
C LEU A 64 3.40 2.29 3.88
N ASP A 65 4.72 2.43 3.91
CA ASP A 65 5.61 2.02 2.83
C ASP A 65 6.10 0.57 3.03
N GLY A 66 6.13 -0.20 1.94
CA GLY A 66 6.53 -1.60 1.96
C GLY A 66 7.92 -1.86 2.52
N ASP A 67 8.88 -0.96 2.34
CA ASP A 67 10.23 -1.12 2.89
C ASP A 67 10.26 -0.81 4.38
N ASN A 68 9.62 0.30 4.79
CA ASN A 68 9.54 0.71 6.19
C ASN A 68 8.92 -0.37 7.08
N LEU A 69 7.86 -1.02 6.60
CA LEU A 69 7.18 -2.09 7.34
C LEU A 69 8.06 -3.34 7.51
N ARG A 70 8.96 -3.61 6.56
CA ARG A 70 9.90 -4.75 6.62
C ARG A 70 11.03 -4.54 7.63
N HIS A 71 11.23 -3.33 8.15
CA HIS A 71 12.11 -3.10 9.28
C HIS A 71 11.47 -3.43 10.64
N GLY A 72 10.15 -3.63 10.69
CA GLY A 72 9.39 -3.84 11.93
C GLY A 72 8.33 -4.93 11.80
N LEU A 73 7.08 -4.50 11.54
CA LEU A 73 5.88 -5.36 11.52
C LEU A 73 6.02 -6.61 10.64
N ASN A 74 6.70 -6.48 9.50
CA ASN A 74 6.83 -7.52 8.48
C ASN A 74 8.28 -8.01 8.32
N ARG A 75 9.12 -7.84 9.35
CA ARG A 75 10.55 -8.23 9.31
C ARG A 75 10.79 -9.74 9.17
N ASP A 76 9.81 -10.55 9.55
CA ASP A 76 9.82 -12.01 9.48
C ASP A 76 9.48 -12.55 8.08
N LEU A 77 8.94 -11.70 7.19
CA LEU A 77 8.44 -12.10 5.88
C LEU A 77 9.51 -11.93 4.80
N SER A 78 9.68 -12.93 3.95
CA SER A 78 10.55 -12.85 2.77
C SER A 78 9.81 -12.23 1.56
N PHE A 79 10.25 -12.55 0.35
CA PHE A 79 9.65 -12.13 -0.92
C PHE A 79 9.02 -13.28 -1.71
N LYS A 80 8.81 -14.44 -1.09
CA LYS A 80 8.02 -15.55 -1.66
C LYS A 80 6.55 -15.15 -1.80
N ALA A 81 5.81 -15.85 -2.67
CA ALA A 81 4.40 -15.55 -2.95
C ALA A 81 3.51 -15.57 -1.69
N GLU A 82 3.72 -16.56 -0.82
CA GLU A 82 2.96 -16.71 0.43
C GLU A 82 3.28 -15.57 1.41
N ASP A 83 4.55 -15.20 1.53
CA ASP A 83 5.00 -14.10 2.38
C ASP A 83 4.54 -12.74 1.85
N ARG A 84 4.41 -12.59 0.52
CA ARG A 84 3.79 -11.40 -0.10
C ARG A 84 2.30 -11.32 0.25
N THR A 85 1.59 -12.45 0.18
CA THR A 85 0.18 -12.54 0.56
C THR A 85 -0.01 -12.12 2.02
N GLU A 86 0.79 -12.68 2.93
CA GLU A 86 0.74 -12.34 4.35
C GLU A 86 1.16 -10.89 4.63
N ASN A 87 2.16 -10.37 3.90
CA ASN A 87 2.55 -8.97 3.99
C ASN A 87 1.38 -8.05 3.65
N ILE A 88 0.69 -8.29 2.52
CA ILE A 88 -0.46 -7.50 2.12
C ILE A 88 -1.60 -7.63 3.13
N ARG A 89 -1.89 -8.83 3.63
CA ARG A 89 -2.91 -9.06 4.66
C ARG A 89 -2.64 -8.24 5.94
N ARG A 90 -1.40 -8.28 6.46
CA ARG A 90 -1.01 -7.50 7.65
C ARG A 90 -1.15 -6.00 7.42
N VAL A 91 -0.70 -5.51 6.26
CA VAL A 91 -0.83 -4.09 5.92
C VAL A 91 -2.29 -3.67 5.78
N GLY A 92 -3.14 -4.50 5.17
CA GLY A 92 -4.58 -4.24 5.05
C GLY A 92 -5.26 -4.05 6.41
N GLU A 93 -4.96 -4.92 7.37
CA GLU A 93 -5.50 -4.81 8.74
C GLU A 93 -5.00 -3.55 9.46
N VAL A 94 -3.71 -3.21 9.32
CA VAL A 94 -3.16 -1.98 9.91
C VAL A 94 -3.74 -0.74 9.26
N ALA A 95 -3.87 -0.72 7.93
CA ALA A 95 -4.48 0.39 7.20
C ALA A 95 -5.94 0.60 7.62
N LYS A 96 -6.68 -0.49 7.84
CA LYS A 96 -8.03 -0.46 8.42
C LYS A 96 -8.06 0.19 9.81
N LEU A 97 -7.11 -0.14 10.70
CA LEU A 97 -7.03 0.49 12.02
C LEU A 97 -6.76 1.99 11.93
N PHE A 98 -5.89 2.44 11.01
CA PHE A 98 -5.66 3.87 10.78
C PHE A 98 -6.92 4.57 10.26
N ALA A 99 -7.62 3.98 9.28
CA ALA A 99 -8.87 4.54 8.79
C ALA A 99 -9.95 4.58 9.89
N ASP A 100 -10.01 3.56 10.74
CA ASP A 100 -10.93 3.55 11.89
C ASP A 100 -10.58 4.60 12.96
N ALA A 101 -9.30 4.92 13.10
CA ALA A 101 -8.83 6.03 13.94
C ALA A 101 -9.16 7.42 13.36
N GLY A 102 -9.68 7.50 12.13
CA GLY A 102 -9.97 8.74 11.43
C GLY A 102 -8.79 9.29 10.61
N THR A 103 -7.68 8.55 10.49
CA THR A 103 -6.50 8.95 9.71
C THR A 103 -6.66 8.58 8.23
N ILE A 104 -6.16 9.43 7.34
CA ILE A 104 -6.00 9.06 5.93
C ILE A 104 -4.72 8.23 5.80
N CYS A 105 -4.88 6.91 5.68
CA CYS A 105 -3.78 5.97 5.55
C CYS A 105 -3.37 5.83 4.08
N ILE A 106 -2.12 6.11 3.75
CA ILE A 106 -1.59 5.98 2.39
C ILE A 106 -0.66 4.77 2.36
N ALA A 107 -1.13 3.68 1.78
CA ALA A 107 -0.39 2.44 1.65
C ALA A 107 0.33 2.41 0.29
N SER A 108 1.66 2.30 0.30
CA SER A 108 2.51 2.26 -0.91
C SER A 108 3.19 0.91 -1.01
N LEU A 109 2.59 -0.02 -1.77
CA LEU A 109 3.06 -1.41 -1.88
C LEU A 109 2.97 -1.91 -3.32
N ILE A 110 3.86 -2.83 -3.70
CA ILE A 110 3.74 -3.51 -4.99
C ILE A 110 2.38 -4.21 -5.09
N SER A 111 1.98 -4.96 -4.04
CA SER A 111 0.69 -5.65 -3.95
C SER A 111 0.29 -6.37 -5.26
N PRO A 112 1.13 -7.31 -5.75
CA PRO A 112 1.06 -7.79 -7.13
C PRO A 112 -0.18 -8.61 -7.45
N TYR A 113 -0.74 -9.33 -6.48
CA TYR A 113 -1.87 -10.22 -6.70
C TYR A 113 -3.18 -9.49 -6.44
N ARG A 114 -4.09 -9.56 -7.40
CA ARG A 114 -5.39 -8.90 -7.34
C ARG A 114 -6.23 -9.42 -6.18
N ARG A 115 -6.21 -10.73 -5.96
CA ARG A 115 -6.95 -11.38 -4.86
C ARG A 115 -6.66 -10.74 -3.49
N ASP A 116 -5.41 -10.33 -3.27
CA ASP A 116 -4.98 -9.78 -1.98
C ASP A 116 -5.42 -8.33 -1.82
N ARG A 117 -5.42 -7.56 -2.92
CA ARG A 117 -5.96 -6.21 -2.96
C ARG A 117 -7.47 -6.22 -2.76
N ASP A 118 -8.17 -7.15 -3.41
CA ASP A 118 -9.61 -7.36 -3.25
C ASP A 118 -9.96 -7.75 -1.80
N ALA A 119 -9.15 -8.62 -1.19
CA ALA A 119 -9.31 -8.97 0.22
C ALA A 119 -9.13 -7.74 1.13
N CYS A 120 -8.13 -6.89 0.88
CA CYS A 120 -7.95 -5.64 1.63
C CYS A 120 -9.12 -4.67 1.43
N ARG A 121 -9.63 -4.53 0.21
CA ARG A 121 -10.81 -3.73 -0.12
C ARG A 121 -12.04 -4.20 0.65
N ALA A 122 -12.25 -5.52 0.74
CA ALA A 122 -13.38 -6.10 1.46
C ALA A 122 -13.33 -5.84 2.99
N LEU A 123 -12.16 -5.50 3.56
CA LEU A 123 -12.04 -5.13 4.98
C LEU A 123 -12.66 -3.75 5.29
N LEU A 124 -12.86 -2.91 4.27
CA LEU A 124 -13.22 -1.50 4.37
C LEU A 124 -14.47 -1.19 3.54
N PRO A 125 -15.68 -1.43 4.08
CA PRO A 125 -16.92 -1.03 3.40
C PRO A 125 -17.05 0.51 3.30
N ASP A 126 -17.96 0.96 2.45
CA ASP A 126 -18.37 2.37 2.26
C ASP A 126 -17.38 3.26 1.50
N SER A 127 -16.77 2.77 0.42
CA SER A 127 -15.88 3.55 -0.46
C SER A 127 -14.67 4.18 0.26
N ARG A 128 -14.26 3.59 1.39
CA ARG A 128 -13.09 4.00 2.17
C ARG A 128 -11.78 3.39 1.69
N PHE A 129 -11.84 2.55 0.66
CA PHE A 129 -10.67 1.97 0.01
C PHE A 129 -10.55 2.51 -1.42
N ILE A 130 -9.54 3.35 -1.64
CA ILE A 130 -9.27 4.03 -2.91
C ILE A 130 -8.01 3.40 -3.50
N GLU A 131 -8.17 2.52 -4.48
CA GLU A 131 -7.06 1.91 -5.19
C GLU A 131 -6.54 2.86 -6.28
N VAL A 132 -5.26 3.18 -6.19
CA VAL A 132 -4.54 4.02 -7.14
C VAL A 132 -3.55 3.15 -7.90
N PHE A 133 -3.75 2.98 -9.19
CA PHE A 133 -2.86 2.20 -10.03
C PHE A 133 -1.76 3.09 -10.66
N MET A 134 -0.51 2.76 -10.34
CA MET A 134 0.67 3.28 -11.02
C MET A 134 0.92 2.47 -12.30
N ASP A 135 0.17 2.79 -13.35
CA ASP A 135 0.26 2.12 -14.65
C ASP A 135 1.48 2.62 -15.44
N LEU A 136 2.61 1.98 -15.22
CA LEU A 136 3.83 2.23 -15.99
C LEU A 136 4.34 0.92 -16.61
N PRO A 137 4.78 0.97 -17.89
CA PRO A 137 5.42 -0.18 -18.52
C PRO A 137 6.63 -0.69 -17.73
N LEU A 138 6.84 -2.00 -17.79
CA LEU A 138 7.96 -2.67 -17.14
C LEU A 138 9.31 -2.10 -17.59
N GLU A 139 9.45 -1.82 -18.89
CA GLU A 139 10.67 -1.32 -19.50
C GLU A 139 11.07 0.04 -18.92
N LEU A 140 10.09 0.89 -18.64
CA LEU A 140 10.32 2.20 -18.02
C LEU A 140 10.69 2.06 -16.54
N CYS A 141 10.06 1.11 -15.84
CA CYS A 141 10.42 0.78 -14.46
C CYS A 141 11.84 0.21 -14.35
N GLU A 142 12.23 -0.65 -15.29
CA GLU A 142 13.58 -1.21 -15.43
C GLU A 142 14.62 -0.16 -15.80
N ALA A 143 14.29 0.78 -16.68
CA ALA A 143 15.21 1.86 -17.04
C ALA A 143 15.52 2.79 -15.85
N ARG A 144 14.56 2.97 -14.92
CA ARG A 144 14.74 3.80 -13.74
C ARG A 144 15.57 3.14 -12.65
N ASP A 145 15.31 1.85 -12.40
CA ASP A 145 15.93 0.96 -11.39
C ASP A 145 16.73 1.65 -10.26
N PRO A 146 16.11 2.51 -9.43
CA PRO A 146 16.83 3.38 -8.50
C PRO A 146 17.57 2.61 -7.40
N LYS A 147 17.20 1.33 -7.19
CA LYS A 147 17.78 0.43 -6.20
C LYS A 147 18.64 -0.68 -6.84
N GLY A 148 18.79 -0.70 -8.17
CA GLY A 148 19.52 -1.77 -8.87
C GLY A 148 18.86 -3.15 -8.80
N LEU A 149 17.60 -3.24 -8.39
CA LEU A 149 16.90 -4.50 -8.13
C LEU A 149 16.53 -5.23 -9.42
N TYR A 150 16.15 -4.50 -10.48
CA TYR A 150 15.87 -5.10 -11.77
C TYR A 150 17.14 -5.71 -12.38
N LYS A 151 18.28 -5.02 -12.30
CA LYS A 151 19.57 -5.56 -12.73
C LYS A 151 19.95 -6.85 -11.99
N LEU A 152 19.70 -6.89 -10.67
CA LEU A 152 19.95 -8.09 -9.86
C LEU A 152 18.98 -9.24 -10.21
N ALA A 153 17.71 -8.94 -10.48
CA ALA A 153 16.73 -9.93 -10.92
C ALA A 153 17.08 -10.53 -12.29
N ARG A 154 17.41 -9.68 -13.28
CA ARG A 154 17.83 -10.11 -14.64
C ARG A 154 19.10 -10.97 -14.64
N THR A 155 19.98 -10.77 -13.65
CA THR A 155 21.19 -11.61 -13.46
C THR A 155 20.96 -12.83 -12.57
N GLY A 156 19.71 -13.11 -12.16
CA GLY A 156 19.34 -14.27 -11.37
C GLY A 156 19.76 -14.22 -9.90
N LYS A 157 20.28 -13.08 -9.42
CA LYS A 157 20.69 -12.88 -8.02
C LYS A 157 19.50 -12.67 -7.09
N ILE A 158 18.38 -12.18 -7.62
CA ILE A 158 17.08 -12.11 -6.94
C ILE A 158 16.11 -13.00 -7.72
N LYS A 159 15.39 -13.87 -7.01
CA LYS A 159 14.33 -14.72 -7.56
C LYS A 159 12.96 -14.25 -7.07
N GLY A 160 11.92 -14.48 -7.85
CA GLY A 160 10.54 -14.10 -7.52
C GLY A 160 10.35 -12.58 -7.50
N PHE A 161 11.04 -11.86 -8.39
CA PHE A 161 10.93 -10.43 -8.57
C PHE A 161 9.74 -10.08 -9.49
N THR A 162 8.83 -9.28 -8.96
CA THR A 162 7.59 -8.90 -9.62
C THR A 162 7.85 -8.18 -10.94
N GLY A 163 7.22 -8.65 -12.01
CA GLY A 163 7.38 -8.18 -13.38
C GLY A 163 8.50 -8.88 -14.16
N VAL A 164 9.37 -9.65 -13.51
CA VAL A 164 10.46 -10.40 -14.17
C VAL A 164 10.18 -11.90 -14.15
N ASP A 165 10.15 -12.50 -12.96
CA ASP A 165 9.92 -13.94 -12.74
C ASP A 165 8.79 -14.24 -11.74
N ASP A 166 8.06 -13.21 -11.29
CA ASP A 166 6.81 -13.26 -10.53
C ASP A 166 5.79 -12.30 -11.19
N PRO A 167 4.50 -12.65 -11.37
CA PRO A 167 3.56 -11.81 -12.11
C PRO A 167 3.16 -10.54 -11.34
N TYR A 168 2.77 -9.52 -12.11
CA TYR A 168 1.99 -8.38 -11.60
C TYR A 168 0.60 -8.41 -12.24
N GLU A 169 -0.44 -8.59 -11.43
CA GLU A 169 -1.82 -8.63 -11.90
C GLU A 169 -2.42 -7.22 -11.82
N SER A 170 -2.40 -6.49 -12.94
CA SER A 170 -2.94 -5.12 -12.99
C SER A 170 -4.39 -5.05 -12.48
N PRO A 171 -4.77 -3.98 -11.76
CA PRO A 171 -6.16 -3.74 -11.37
C PRO A 171 -7.09 -3.68 -12.59
N VAL A 172 -8.32 -4.19 -12.46
CA VAL A 172 -9.35 -4.05 -13.53
C VAL A 172 -10.22 -2.83 -13.30
N ASN A 173 -10.50 -2.50 -12.03
CA ASN A 173 -11.38 -1.39 -11.64
C ASN A 173 -10.75 -0.62 -10.48
N SER A 174 -9.65 0.09 -10.73
CA SER A 174 -9.08 1.03 -9.74
C SER A 174 -9.88 2.33 -9.71
N GLU A 175 -10.08 2.91 -8.52
CA GLU A 175 -10.76 4.21 -8.37
C GLU A 175 -10.00 5.36 -9.03
N ALA A 176 -8.67 5.26 -9.13
CA ALA A 176 -7.84 6.26 -9.79
C ALA A 176 -6.64 5.64 -10.53
N LEU A 177 -6.27 6.29 -11.63
CA LEU A 177 -4.97 6.11 -12.26
C LEU A 177 -4.05 7.24 -11.82
N ALA A 178 -2.77 6.93 -11.60
CA ALA A 178 -1.79 7.98 -11.35
C ALA A 178 -1.66 8.89 -12.58
N PRO A 179 -1.56 10.22 -12.42
CA PRO A 179 -1.48 11.12 -13.56
C PRO A 179 -0.21 10.85 -14.37
N GLU A 180 -0.33 10.93 -15.70
CA GLU A 180 0.80 10.76 -16.63
C GLU A 180 1.98 11.68 -16.28
N SER A 181 1.69 12.85 -15.68
CA SER A 181 2.70 13.78 -15.19
C SER A 181 3.67 13.21 -14.17
N VAL A 182 3.29 12.16 -13.43
CA VAL A 182 4.21 11.42 -12.55
C VAL A 182 5.37 10.83 -13.35
N GLN A 183 5.17 10.48 -14.63
CA GLN A 183 6.28 10.03 -15.48
C GLN A 183 7.37 11.10 -15.64
N TYR A 184 6.99 12.38 -15.63
CA TYR A 184 7.88 13.53 -15.80
C TYR A 184 8.34 14.14 -14.46
N CYS A 185 7.56 14.02 -13.38
CA CYS A 185 7.91 14.51 -12.05
C CYS A 185 8.95 13.62 -11.33
N LEU A 186 9.12 12.37 -11.79
CA LEU A 186 10.16 11.45 -11.33
C LEU A 186 11.48 11.72 -12.07
N GLY A 187 11.97 12.96 -11.99
CA GLY A 187 13.39 13.25 -12.24
C GLY A 187 14.28 12.48 -11.25
N PRO A 188 15.61 12.42 -11.46
CA PRO A 188 16.50 11.58 -10.66
C PRO A 188 16.23 11.83 -9.19
N ALA A 189 15.69 10.80 -8.52
CA ALA A 189 15.39 10.85 -7.11
C ALA A 189 16.64 11.29 -6.37
N TYR A 190 16.48 12.26 -5.46
CA TYR A 190 17.49 12.74 -4.53
C TYR A 190 18.61 11.72 -4.29
N SER A 191 19.72 11.92 -4.97
CA SER A 191 21.00 11.35 -4.60
C SER A 191 21.37 11.99 -3.27
N ASN A 192 21.30 11.22 -2.19
CA ASN A 192 22.08 11.52 -0.99
C ASN A 192 23.57 11.40 -1.33
#